data_AF-A0A6N2Z2N7-F1
#
_entry.id   AF-A0A6N2Z2N7-F1
#
_cell.length_a   1.000
_cell.length_b   1.000
_cell.length_c   1.000
_cell.angle_alpha   90.00
_cell.angle_beta   90.00
_cell.angle_gamma   90.00
#
_symmetry.space_group_name_H-M   'P 1'
#
loop_
_entity.id
_entity.type
_entity.pdbx_description
1 polymer ?
#
loop_
_entity_poly.entity_id
_entity_poly.type
_entity_poly.pdbx_seq_one_letter_code
_entity_poly.pdbx_strand_id
1 'polypeptide(L)'
;MFKGTEGAGNPITKSEYSSLRKKTPSNDIRKMVNPEGTKIDPVYGYATDVLEADHIVPMKEIVDIPGFSQLSREQQIEVLNLKDNFIGLGKSTNASKGAKNWTDWQGHSKLGEVPSDVRSNMLELESSARIALQKAIEERLKK
;
A
#
# COMPACT_ATOMS: atom_id res chain seq x y z
N MET A 1 27.10 16.72 -21.27
CA MET A 1 26.35 15.72 -22.06
C MET A 1 26.07 14.53 -21.17
N PHE A 2 24.86 14.45 -20.60
CA PHE A 2 24.37 13.23 -19.99
C PHE A 2 23.57 12.49 -21.06
N LYS A 3 24.04 11.30 -21.45
CA LYS A 3 23.26 10.37 -22.26
C LYS A 3 22.07 9.92 -21.41
N GLY A 4 20.87 10.37 -21.78
CA GLY A 4 19.63 9.88 -21.19
C GLY A 4 19.53 8.37 -21.42
N THR A 5 19.44 7.63 -20.34
CA THR A 5 19.37 6.18 -20.28
C THR A 5 18.10 5.66 -20.94
N GLU A 6 18.26 4.62 -21.74
CA GLU A 6 17.21 3.75 -22.26
C GLU A 6 16.35 3.19 -21.11
N GLY A 7 15.04 3.07 -21.36
CA GLY A 7 14.13 2.26 -20.54
C GLY A 7 13.15 3.04 -19.66
N ALA A 8 12.27 3.86 -20.23
CA ALA A 8 11.02 4.22 -19.56
C ALA A 8 9.92 3.28 -20.08
N GLY A 9 9.57 2.26 -19.30
CA GLY A 9 8.43 1.38 -19.61
C GLY A 9 7.14 2.18 -19.78
N ASN A 10 6.25 1.73 -20.67
CA ASN A 10 4.99 2.42 -20.94
C ASN A 10 4.14 2.56 -19.65
N PRO A 11 3.43 3.68 -19.44
CA PRO A 11 2.52 3.83 -18.32
C PRO A 11 1.47 2.70 -18.27
N ILE A 12 1.11 2.25 -17.08
CA ILE A 12 0.08 1.23 -16.86
C ILE A 12 -1.27 1.73 -17.40
N THR A 13 -1.87 0.99 -18.32
CA THR A 13 -3.19 1.32 -18.86
C THR A 13 -4.30 1.10 -17.82
N LYS A 14 -5.47 1.72 -18.00
CA LYS A 14 -6.64 1.49 -17.13
C LYS A 14 -7.05 0.02 -17.05
N SER A 15 -6.91 -0.72 -18.15
CA SER A 15 -7.24 -2.15 -18.21
C SER A 15 -6.25 -2.98 -17.37
N GLU A 16 -4.96 -2.72 -17.51
CA GLU A 16 -3.91 -3.37 -16.71
C GLU A 16 -4.05 -3.03 -15.23
N TYR A 17 -4.29 -1.77 -14.88
CA TYR A 17 -4.56 -1.36 -13.50
C TYR A 17 -5.74 -2.12 -12.89
N SER A 18 -6.86 -2.24 -13.62
CA SER A 18 -8.03 -3.00 -13.19
C SER A 18 -7.71 -4.49 -13.01
N SER A 19 -6.93 -5.07 -13.92
CA SER A 19 -6.46 -6.45 -13.81
C SER A 19 -5.54 -6.67 -12.60
N LEU A 20 -4.60 -5.75 -12.36
CA LEU A 20 -3.69 -5.76 -11.21
C LEU A 20 -4.48 -5.63 -9.89
N ARG A 21 -5.45 -4.73 -9.85
CA ARG A 21 -6.26 -4.47 -8.65
C ARG A 21 -7.05 -5.69 -8.20
N LYS A 22 -7.49 -6.54 -9.12
CA LYS A 22 -8.15 -7.83 -8.79
C LYS A 22 -7.23 -8.84 -8.09
N LYS A 23 -5.91 -8.62 -8.10
CA LYS A 23 -4.89 -9.50 -7.53
C LYS A 23 -4.32 -8.98 -6.20
N THR A 24 -4.82 -7.88 -5.67
CA THR A 24 -4.35 -7.28 -4.42
C THR A 24 -5.51 -6.69 -3.60
N PRO A 25 -5.53 -6.84 -2.26
CA PRO A 25 -4.64 -7.67 -1.46
C PRO A 25 -4.78 -9.17 -1.78
N SER A 26 -3.72 -9.94 -1.58
CA SER A 26 -3.75 -11.41 -1.68
C SER A 26 -4.39 -12.03 -0.42
N ASN A 27 -4.73 -13.32 -0.49
CA ASN A 27 -5.26 -14.04 0.68
C ASN A 27 -4.24 -14.13 1.80
N ASP A 28 -2.94 -14.24 1.48
CA ASP A 28 -1.88 -14.28 2.49
C ASP A 28 -1.75 -12.95 3.21
N ILE A 29 -1.89 -11.83 2.49
CA ILE A 29 -1.95 -10.50 3.12
C ILE A 29 -3.18 -10.37 4.01
N ARG A 30 -4.36 -10.79 3.55
CA ARG A 30 -5.59 -10.78 4.38
C ARG A 30 -5.43 -11.57 5.66
N LYS A 31 -4.78 -12.74 5.61
CA LYS A 31 -4.46 -13.55 6.80
C LYS A 31 -3.44 -12.87 7.69
N MET A 32 -2.37 -12.32 7.11
CA MET A 32 -1.29 -11.66 7.84
C MET A 32 -1.80 -10.49 8.69
N VAL A 33 -2.71 -9.67 8.16
CA VAL A 33 -3.26 -8.53 8.92
C VAL A 33 -4.33 -8.94 9.93
N ASN A 34 -4.72 -10.23 9.99
CA ASN A 34 -5.72 -10.76 10.90
C ASN A 34 -5.10 -11.83 11.81
N PRO A 35 -4.27 -11.45 12.79
CA PRO A 35 -3.74 -12.39 13.77
C PRO A 35 -4.84 -12.98 14.66
N GLU A 36 -4.50 -14.06 15.35
CA GLU A 36 -5.35 -14.66 16.38
C GLU A 36 -5.63 -13.69 17.53
N GLY A 37 -6.81 -13.81 18.12
CA GLY A 37 -7.27 -12.95 19.22
C GLY A 37 -8.02 -11.70 18.77
N THR A 38 -8.24 -10.80 19.74
CA THR A 38 -8.98 -9.55 19.55
C THR A 38 -8.23 -8.64 18.60
N LYS A 39 -8.90 -8.20 17.54
CA LYS A 39 -8.31 -7.26 16.58
C LYS A 39 -8.72 -5.86 16.95
N ILE A 40 -7.73 -4.99 17.02
CA ILE A 40 -7.89 -3.59 17.40
C ILE A 40 -7.51 -2.74 16.20
N ASP A 41 -8.38 -1.79 15.85
CA ASP A 41 -8.06 -0.79 14.83
C ASP A 41 -6.85 0.04 15.28
N PRO A 42 -5.77 0.12 14.48
CA PRO A 42 -4.54 0.78 14.91
C PRO A 42 -4.64 2.32 14.92
N VAL A 43 -5.74 2.90 14.43
CA VAL A 43 -5.92 4.35 14.34
C VAL A 43 -6.73 4.88 15.50
N TYR A 44 -7.86 4.24 15.79
CA TYR A 44 -8.84 4.70 16.79
C TYR A 44 -9.04 3.71 17.96
N GLY A 45 -8.36 2.57 17.97
CA GLY A 45 -8.30 1.67 19.11
C GLY A 45 -9.58 0.86 19.38
N TYR A 46 -10.56 0.86 18.48
CA TYR A 46 -11.79 0.08 18.66
C TYR A 46 -11.59 -1.38 18.25
N ALA A 47 -12.29 -2.29 18.91
CA ALA A 47 -12.27 -3.72 18.59
C ALA A 47 -13.13 -4.06 17.37
N THR A 48 -12.70 -5.05 16.58
CA THR A 48 -13.40 -5.57 15.41
C THR A 48 -13.17 -7.07 15.26
N ASP A 49 -14.08 -7.77 14.60
CA ASP A 49 -13.93 -9.21 14.32
C ASP A 49 -12.88 -9.48 13.24
N VAL A 50 -12.73 -8.53 12.31
CA VAL A 50 -11.84 -8.60 11.15
C VAL A 50 -11.24 -7.22 10.85
N LEU A 51 -9.97 -7.21 10.48
CA LEU A 51 -9.27 -6.08 9.87
C LEU A 51 -9.26 -6.25 8.34
N GLU A 52 -9.51 -5.17 7.62
CA GLU A 52 -9.35 -5.09 6.18
C GLU A 52 -7.90 -4.74 5.86
N ALA A 53 -7.27 -5.50 4.97
CA ALA A 53 -5.93 -5.20 4.49
C ALA A 53 -5.97 -3.95 3.59
N ASP A 54 -5.31 -2.90 4.02
CA ASP A 54 -5.15 -1.67 3.24
C ASP A 54 -3.69 -1.46 2.84
N HIS A 55 -3.50 -0.83 1.68
CA HIS A 55 -2.19 -0.40 1.23
C HIS A 55 -1.76 0.84 2.02
N ILE A 56 -0.57 0.79 2.63
CA ILE A 56 0.02 1.95 3.31
C ILE A 56 0.30 3.03 2.27
N VAL A 57 1.10 2.69 1.24
CA VAL A 57 1.26 3.46 -0.01
C VAL A 57 0.25 2.94 -1.03
N PRO A 58 -0.73 3.75 -1.49
CA PRO A 58 -1.83 3.28 -2.31
C PRO A 58 -1.34 2.82 -3.68
N MET A 59 -1.97 1.78 -4.22
CA MET A 59 -1.65 1.21 -5.55
C MET A 59 -1.54 2.26 -6.67
N LYS A 60 -2.34 3.34 -6.62
CA LYS A 60 -2.29 4.44 -7.59
C LYS A 60 -0.91 5.10 -7.66
N GLU A 61 -0.17 5.13 -6.55
CA GLU A 61 1.18 5.67 -6.45
C GLU A 61 2.21 4.60 -6.82
N ILE A 62 1.99 3.35 -6.39
CA ILE A 62 2.91 2.23 -6.68
C ILE A 62 3.13 2.04 -8.18
N VAL A 63 2.06 2.13 -8.99
CA VAL A 63 2.16 1.93 -10.44
C VAL A 63 2.99 2.99 -11.16
N ASP A 64 3.20 4.14 -10.52
CA ASP A 64 3.98 5.27 -11.03
C ASP A 64 5.43 5.26 -10.49
N ILE A 65 5.79 4.29 -9.62
CA ILE A 65 7.16 4.15 -9.14
C ILE A 65 8.08 3.75 -10.33
N PRO A 66 9.21 4.45 -10.53
CA PRO A 66 10.13 4.14 -11.63
C PRO A 66 10.51 2.66 -11.69
N GLY A 67 10.30 2.06 -12.85
CA GLY A 67 10.61 0.65 -13.10
C GLY A 67 9.44 -0.32 -12.90
N PHE A 68 8.35 0.07 -12.21
CA PHE A 68 7.21 -0.83 -11.99
C PHE A 68 6.59 -1.34 -13.30
N SER A 69 6.42 -0.47 -14.29
CA SER A 69 5.84 -0.84 -15.59
C SER A 69 6.72 -1.76 -16.44
N GLN A 70 8.00 -1.91 -16.09
CA GLN A 70 8.96 -2.76 -16.80
C GLN A 70 8.99 -4.19 -16.24
N LEU A 71 8.44 -4.39 -15.04
CA LEU A 71 8.36 -5.69 -14.39
C LEU A 71 7.43 -6.63 -15.17
N SER A 72 7.69 -7.94 -15.07
CA SER A 72 6.73 -8.95 -15.53
C SER A 72 5.41 -8.83 -14.77
N ARG A 73 4.33 -9.37 -15.33
CA ARG A 73 3.01 -9.35 -14.70
C ARG A 73 3.03 -9.97 -13.29
N GLU A 74 3.77 -11.06 -13.13
CA GLU A 74 3.95 -11.78 -11.87
C GLU A 74 4.72 -10.93 -10.87
N GLN A 75 5.84 -10.33 -11.30
CA GLN A 75 6.65 -9.42 -10.49
C GLN A 75 5.85 -8.19 -10.03
N GLN A 76 5.00 -7.61 -10.88
CA GLN A 76 4.09 -6.53 -10.49
C GLN A 76 3.12 -6.99 -9.39
N ILE A 77 2.55 -8.20 -9.51
CA ILE A 77 1.65 -8.76 -8.49
C ILE A 77 2.39 -8.97 -7.17
N GLU A 78 3.63 -9.43 -7.20
CA GLU A 78 4.46 -9.59 -6.00
C GLU A 78 4.73 -8.24 -5.32
N VAL A 79 5.10 -7.20 -6.08
CA VAL A 79 5.32 -5.85 -5.54
C VAL A 79 4.04 -5.27 -4.96
N LEU A 80 2.89 -5.42 -5.64
CA LEU A 80 1.58 -4.99 -5.13
C LEU A 80 1.10 -5.77 -3.91
N ASN A 81 1.72 -6.91 -3.61
CA ASN A 81 1.48 -7.73 -2.43
C ASN A 81 2.70 -7.77 -1.49
N LEU A 82 3.59 -6.78 -1.57
CA LEU A 82 4.71 -6.64 -0.66
C LEU A 82 4.19 -6.44 0.77
N LYS A 83 4.50 -7.36 1.67
CA LYS A 83 3.98 -7.39 3.05
C LYS A 83 4.22 -6.08 3.79
N ASP A 84 5.37 -5.46 3.57
CA ASP A 84 5.78 -4.20 4.20
C ASP A 84 4.89 -3.01 3.82
N ASN A 85 4.06 -3.13 2.77
CA ASN A 85 3.15 -2.09 2.32
C ASN A 85 1.68 -2.33 2.77
N PHE A 86 1.44 -3.17 3.77
CA PHE A 86 0.09 -3.43 4.28
C PHE A 86 -0.06 -3.17 5.77
N ILE A 87 -1.23 -2.66 6.11
CA ILE A 87 -1.72 -2.55 7.48
C ILE A 87 -3.15 -3.08 7.55
N GLY A 88 -3.51 -3.69 8.68
CA GLY A 88 -4.90 -4.04 8.97
C GLY A 88 -5.64 -2.85 9.54
N LEU A 89 -6.72 -2.41 8.89
CA LEU A 89 -7.57 -1.33 9.38
C LEU A 89 -8.96 -1.86 9.68
N GLY A 90 -9.61 -1.33 10.71
CA GLY A 90 -11.02 -1.59 10.92
C GLY A 90 -11.84 -1.02 9.76
N LYS A 91 -13.00 -1.63 9.48
CA LYS A 91 -13.82 -1.30 8.30
C LYS A 91 -14.16 0.20 8.17
N SER A 92 -14.50 0.87 9.27
CA SER A 92 -14.84 2.30 9.26
C SER A 92 -13.62 3.17 8.92
N THR A 93 -12.48 2.87 9.53
CA THR A 93 -11.18 3.52 9.28
C THR A 93 -10.76 3.33 7.82
N ASN A 94 -10.76 2.08 7.34
CA ASN A 94 -10.37 1.74 5.97
C ASN A 94 -11.23 2.48 4.93
N ALA A 95 -12.56 2.45 5.09
CA ALA A 95 -13.48 3.11 4.18
C ALA A 95 -13.27 4.64 4.13
N SER A 96 -12.93 5.26 5.26
CA SER A 96 -12.71 6.71 5.34
C SER A 96 -11.37 7.15 4.76
N LYS A 97 -10.29 6.39 5.04
CA LYS A 97 -8.97 6.60 4.43
C LYS A 97 -9.07 6.44 2.92
N GLY A 98 -9.55 5.28 2.47
CA GLY A 98 -9.61 4.92 1.06
C GLY A 98 -8.25 5.01 0.39
N ALA A 99 -8.19 5.52 -0.84
CA ALA A 99 -6.95 5.65 -1.60
C ALA A 99 -6.13 6.92 -1.28
N LYS A 100 -6.37 7.55 -0.12
CA LYS A 100 -5.58 8.71 0.33
C LYS A 100 -4.29 8.25 0.99
N ASN A 101 -3.25 9.08 0.84
CA ASN A 101 -2.02 8.95 1.61
C ASN A 101 -2.26 9.38 3.05
N TRP A 102 -1.43 8.90 3.98
CA TRP A 102 -1.50 9.26 5.40
C TRP A 102 -1.23 10.75 5.63
N THR A 103 -0.45 11.38 4.75
CA THR A 103 -0.23 12.84 4.75
C THR A 103 -1.52 13.61 4.42
N ASP A 104 -2.33 13.11 3.48
CA ASP A 104 -3.55 13.79 3.02
C ASP A 104 -4.76 13.48 3.91
N TRP A 105 -4.82 12.27 4.48
CA TRP A 105 -5.96 11.82 5.24
C TRP A 105 -5.93 12.34 6.68
N GLN A 106 -6.71 13.38 6.94
CA GLN A 106 -6.74 14.04 8.25
C GLN A 106 -7.44 13.22 9.35
N GLY A 107 -8.34 12.31 8.97
CA GLY A 107 -9.09 11.47 9.91
C GLY A 107 -10.48 11.12 9.43
N HIS A 108 -11.27 10.54 10.33
CA HIS A 108 -12.61 10.06 10.06
C HIS A 108 -13.64 11.08 10.54
N SER A 109 -14.60 11.45 9.69
CA SER A 109 -15.59 12.51 9.99
C SER A 109 -16.36 12.32 11.29
N LYS A 110 -16.55 11.08 11.74
CA LYS A 110 -17.21 10.74 13.02
C LYS A 110 -16.27 10.32 14.17
N LEU A 111 -15.07 9.81 13.87
CA LEU A 111 -14.16 9.32 14.92
C LEU A 111 -13.13 10.39 15.32
N GLY A 112 -13.07 11.49 14.56
CA GLY A 112 -12.17 12.60 14.78
C GLY A 112 -10.94 12.52 13.89
N GLU A 113 -10.00 13.41 14.19
CA GLU A 113 -8.69 13.44 13.55
C GLU A 113 -7.85 12.23 13.96
N VAL A 114 -6.89 11.86 13.12
CA VAL A 114 -5.90 10.83 13.49
C VAL A 114 -5.10 11.35 14.71
N PRO A 115 -5.01 10.59 15.82
CA PRO A 115 -4.19 10.98 16.97
C PRO A 115 -2.74 11.29 16.57
N SER A 116 -2.11 12.27 17.22
CA SER A 116 -0.82 12.81 16.77
C SER A 116 0.33 11.79 16.81
N ASP A 117 0.35 10.94 17.83
CA ASP A 117 1.30 9.84 17.98
C ASP A 117 1.09 8.77 16.89
N VAL A 118 -0.17 8.38 16.66
CA VAL A 118 -0.56 7.47 15.57
C VAL A 118 -0.15 8.06 14.22
N ARG A 119 -0.38 9.36 14.00
CA ARG A 119 -0.02 10.04 12.76
C ARG A 119 1.47 9.96 12.48
N SER A 120 2.32 10.29 13.46
CA SER A 120 3.76 10.19 13.30
C SER A 120 4.19 8.77 12.91
N ASN A 121 3.66 7.76 13.61
CA ASN A 121 3.92 6.35 13.29
C ASN A 121 3.48 5.97 11.86
N MET A 122 2.30 6.43 11.42
CA MET A 122 1.79 6.12 10.08
C MET A 122 2.60 6.79 8.97
N LEU A 123 3.11 8.01 9.20
CA LEU A 123 3.99 8.69 8.25
C LEU A 123 5.36 7.98 8.14
N GLU A 124 5.90 7.49 9.25
CA GLU A 124 7.13 6.69 9.24
C GLU A 124 6.95 5.34 8.52
N LEU A 125 5.81 4.67 8.75
CA LEU A 125 5.44 3.46 8.02
C LEU A 125 5.28 3.73 6.52
N GLU A 126 4.64 4.83 6.14
CA GLU A 126 4.47 5.22 4.73
C GLU A 126 5.81 5.49 4.05
N SER A 127 6.72 6.20 4.73
CA SER A 127 8.10 6.42 4.25
C SER A 127 8.85 5.11 4.07
N SER A 128 8.81 4.22 5.07
CA SER A 128 9.46 2.91 5.04
C SER A 128 8.91 2.01 3.93
N ALA A 129 7.59 2.02 3.73
CA ALA A 129 6.93 1.27 2.67
C ALA A 129 7.34 1.77 1.27
N ARG A 130 7.47 3.09 1.05
CA ARG A 130 8.00 3.63 -0.23
C ARG A 130 9.41 3.11 -0.51
N ILE A 131 10.28 3.12 0.49
CA ILE A 131 11.66 2.61 0.37
C ILE A 131 11.65 1.11 0.02
N ALA A 132 10.84 0.32 0.73
CA ALA A 132 10.73 -1.11 0.49
C ALA A 132 10.20 -1.44 -0.92
N LEU A 133 9.18 -0.71 -1.39
CA LEU A 133 8.62 -0.84 -2.74
C LEU A 133 9.66 -0.52 -3.82
N GLN A 134 10.35 0.62 -3.70
CA GLN A 134 11.40 1.03 -4.64
C GLN A 134 12.50 -0.03 -4.72
N LYS A 135 12.99 -0.50 -3.56
CA LYS A 135 14.01 -1.56 -3.48
C LYS A 135 13.51 -2.86 -4.13
N ALA A 136 12.28 -3.27 -3.84
CA ALA A 136 11.68 -4.50 -4.39
C ALA A 136 11.54 -4.45 -5.92
N ILE A 137 11.31 -3.27 -6.51
CA ILE A 137 11.29 -3.07 -7.97
C ILE A 137 12.70 -3.15 -8.54
N GLU A 138 13.66 -2.42 -7.97
CA GLU A 138 15.05 -2.41 -8.43
C GLU A 138 15.70 -3.80 -8.41
N GLU A 139 15.45 -4.58 -7.36
CA GLU A 139 15.97 -5.95 -7.24
C GLU A 139 15.41 -6.90 -8.30
N ARG A 140 14.19 -6.66 -8.78
CA ARG A 140 13.54 -7.46 -9.81
C ARG A 140 13.99 -7.11 -11.22
N LEU A 141 14.40 -5.86 -11.45
CA LEU A 141 14.94 -5.40 -12.74
C LEU A 141 16.40 -5.82 -12.97
N LYS A 142 17.14 -6.13 -11.90
CA LYS A 142 18.54 -6.60 -11.99
C LYS A 142 18.66 -8.10 -12.34
N LYS A 143 17.55 -8.83 -12.39
CA LYS A 143 17.49 -10.27 -12.66
C LYS A 143 16.98 -10.52 -14.07
#